data_AF-A0A1D1VKD3-F1
#
_entry.id   AF-A0A1D1VKD3-F1
#
_cell.length_a   1.000
_cell.length_b   1.000
_cell.length_c   1.000
_cell.angle_alpha   90.00
_cell.angle_beta   90.00
_cell.angle_gamma   90.00
#
_symmetry.space_group_name_H-M   'P 1'
#
loop_
_entity.id
_entity.type
_entity.pdbx_description
1 polymer ?
#
loop_
_entity_poly.entity_id
_entity_poly.type
_entity_poly.pdbx_seq_one_letter_code
_entity_poly.pdbx_strand_id
1 'polypeptide(L)'
;MFCSHVLGIYRTWGLIMVCLFTSLFLVVEPFGNEMLSSYLLAPSPRIDYTNNQLFKIYTRTPEDLALLKRWQVELRPLQLDFWDDALPDYFNPFHTSFLVRVPPQSVKDFTGYLIAAEIDYQISSHDLKKLVQWEKMTVATAQQAGRNRGSGMVIAQSPGTDRYPNHRRVLLPGVHTLASYLPLENVNNFIDSIVDRHPVMASTFEIGRSFEGRPIRGIKIGTPFMNFGETTFEDPQSVPPTVKKAILIDGAMQGRDWITVPALLYLVQQLLSRYDIDDRARFMLDTYDWYIIPVANPDGYLFSWQTVSDEPSAYFLEIALLLSLYICRIGSGRRQDRSVL
;
A
#
# COMPACT_ATOMS: atom_id res chain seq x y z
N MET A 1 -32.65 25.54 53.70
CA MET A 1 -32.43 26.48 52.59
C MET A 1 -31.32 25.99 51.62
N PHE A 2 -31.27 24.70 51.27
CA PHE A 2 -30.30 24.18 50.27
C PHE A 2 -30.80 22.96 49.48
N CYS A 3 -32.12 22.71 49.42
CA CYS A 3 -32.69 21.58 48.69
C CYS A 3 -33.75 21.97 47.64
N SER A 4 -34.11 23.26 47.54
CA SER A 4 -35.17 23.73 46.63
C SER A 4 -34.65 24.36 45.33
N HIS A 5 -33.32 24.52 45.17
CA HIS A 5 -32.71 25.08 43.95
C HIS A 5 -32.12 24.04 42.99
N VAL A 6 -31.99 22.77 43.41
CA VAL A 6 -31.43 21.71 42.56
C VAL A 6 -32.52 21.01 41.73
N LEU A 7 -33.75 20.92 42.22
CA LEU A 7 -34.87 20.27 41.52
C LEU A 7 -35.47 21.07 40.34
N GLY A 8 -35.18 22.38 40.25
CA GLY A 8 -35.63 23.22 39.13
C GLY A 8 -34.78 23.09 37.87
N ILE A 9 -33.51 22.72 38.00
CA ILE A 9 -32.55 22.64 36.88
C ILE A 9 -32.68 21.30 36.14
N TYR A 10 -32.99 20.20 36.84
CA TYR A 10 -33.16 18.89 36.17
C TYR A 10 -34.47 18.76 35.37
N ARG A 11 -35.49 19.58 35.63
CA ARG A 11 -36.76 19.56 34.87
C ARG A 11 -36.69 20.31 33.54
N THR A 12 -35.88 21.37 33.43
CA THR A 12 -35.69 22.11 32.17
C THR A 12 -34.71 21.44 31.21
N TRP A 13 -33.69 20.75 31.72
CA TRP A 13 -32.74 20.01 30.87
C TRP A 13 -33.28 18.66 30.36
N GLY A 14 -34.16 17.99 31.13
CA GLY A 14 -34.81 16.75 30.69
C GLY A 14 -35.80 16.95 29.52
N LEU A 15 -36.53 18.06 29.49
CA LEU A 15 -37.46 18.39 28.40
C LEU A 15 -36.75 18.85 27.12
N ILE A 16 -35.58 19.48 27.22
CA ILE A 16 -34.78 19.88 26.05
C ILE A 16 -34.09 18.66 25.40
N MET A 17 -33.63 17.68 26.19
CA MET A 17 -33.04 16.44 25.65
C MET A 17 -34.07 15.50 25.01
N VAL A 18 -35.28 15.40 25.57
CA VAL A 18 -36.34 14.56 24.98
C VAL A 18 -36.87 15.18 23.69
N CYS A 19 -37.04 16.50 23.61
CA CYS A 19 -37.45 17.16 22.37
C CYS A 19 -36.37 17.06 21.27
N LEU A 20 -35.09 17.19 21.59
CA LEU A 20 -34.02 17.05 20.60
C LEU A 20 -33.84 15.61 20.09
N PHE A 21 -34.11 14.59 20.91
CA PHE A 21 -34.07 13.20 20.46
C PHE A 21 -35.32 12.77 19.67
N THR A 22 -36.51 13.30 19.97
CA THR A 22 -37.71 13.00 19.17
C THR A 22 -37.79 13.80 17.87
N SER A 23 -37.10 14.95 17.76
CA SER A 23 -36.96 15.68 16.49
C SER A 23 -35.90 15.08 15.57
N LEU A 24 -34.94 14.33 16.11
CA LEU A 24 -33.94 13.61 15.32
C LEU A 24 -34.46 12.26 14.79
N PHE A 25 -35.41 11.62 15.50
CA PHE A 25 -36.01 10.34 15.09
C PHE A 25 -37.20 10.46 14.12
N LEU A 26 -37.69 11.67 13.82
CA LEU A 26 -38.78 11.90 12.86
C LEU A 26 -38.37 12.63 11.58
N VAL A 27 -37.07 12.94 11.42
CA VAL A 27 -36.51 13.51 10.18
C VAL A 27 -35.53 12.55 9.50
N VAL A 28 -35.15 11.44 10.16
CA VAL A 28 -34.29 10.40 9.60
C VAL A 28 -35.12 9.15 9.36
N GLU A 29 -35.93 9.19 8.30
CA GLU A 29 -36.11 8.15 7.28
C GLU A 29 -37.33 8.57 6.41
N PRO A 30 -37.13 8.78 5.09
CA PRO A 30 -36.54 7.78 4.21
C PRO A 30 -35.43 8.38 3.34
N PHE A 31 -34.25 8.59 3.90
CA PHE A 31 -33.03 8.74 3.10
C PHE A 31 -32.06 7.69 3.62
N GLY A 32 -31.94 6.63 2.82
CA GLY A 32 -31.44 5.34 3.24
C GLY A 32 -29.98 5.32 3.68
N ASN A 33 -29.63 4.17 4.25
CA ASN A 33 -28.31 3.68 4.65
C ASN A 33 -27.13 3.97 3.68
N GLU A 34 -27.37 4.49 2.48
CA GLU A 34 -26.34 4.82 1.49
C GLU A 34 -25.45 6.01 1.91
N MET A 35 -25.99 7.06 2.55
CA MET A 35 -25.16 8.21 2.96
C MET A 35 -24.18 7.88 4.08
N LEU A 36 -24.62 7.16 5.11
CA LEU A 36 -23.73 6.74 6.21
C LEU A 36 -22.69 5.71 5.73
N SER A 37 -23.09 4.83 4.80
CA SER A 37 -22.13 3.92 4.13
C SER A 37 -21.13 4.70 3.28
N SER A 38 -21.52 5.79 2.61
CA SER A 38 -20.60 6.60 1.79
C SER A 38 -19.58 7.41 2.63
N TYR A 39 -19.91 7.77 3.87
CA TYR A 39 -18.96 8.44 4.77
C TYR A 39 -17.96 7.46 5.40
N LEU A 40 -18.36 6.21 5.63
CA LEU A 40 -17.46 5.14 6.10
C LEU A 40 -16.61 4.53 4.97
N LEU A 41 -17.07 4.65 3.72
CA LEU A 41 -16.37 4.21 2.51
C LEU A 41 -15.72 5.36 1.72
N ALA A 42 -15.72 6.58 2.27
CA ALA A 42 -15.09 7.71 1.60
C ALA A 42 -13.60 7.40 1.43
N PRO A 43 -13.08 7.32 0.19
CA PRO A 43 -11.66 7.07 -0.01
C PRO A 43 -10.87 8.16 0.71
N SER A 44 -9.86 7.75 1.48
CA SER A 44 -8.94 8.69 2.14
C SER A 44 -8.50 9.75 1.12
N PRO A 45 -8.51 11.04 1.50
CA PRO A 45 -8.20 12.12 0.57
C PRO A 45 -6.83 11.84 -0.07
N ARG A 46 -6.82 11.74 -1.39
CA ARG A 46 -5.62 11.42 -2.16
C ARG A 46 -4.58 12.51 -1.87
N ILE A 47 -3.38 12.10 -1.45
CA ILE A 47 -2.32 13.03 -1.06
C ILE A 47 -1.65 13.57 -2.32
N ASP A 48 -1.67 14.89 -2.48
CA ASP A 48 -0.82 15.55 -3.47
C ASP A 48 0.57 15.81 -2.87
N TYR A 49 1.60 15.23 -3.49
CA TYR A 49 2.99 15.35 -3.04
C TYR A 49 3.70 16.59 -3.59
N THR A 50 2.97 17.51 -4.24
CA THR A 50 3.54 18.75 -4.77
C THR A 50 4.28 19.52 -3.68
N ASN A 51 5.55 19.86 -3.94
CA ASN A 51 6.43 20.59 -3.02
C ASN A 51 6.64 19.91 -1.65
N ASN A 52 6.24 18.64 -1.49
CA ASN A 52 6.64 17.88 -0.31
C ASN A 52 8.13 17.62 -0.40
N GLN A 53 8.84 17.81 0.71
CA GLN A 53 10.27 17.61 0.78
C GLN A 53 10.59 16.31 1.49
N LEU A 54 11.69 15.67 1.10
CA LEU A 54 12.20 14.47 1.75
C LEU A 54 13.46 14.82 2.53
N PHE A 55 13.38 14.73 3.85
CA PHE A 55 14.46 15.00 4.78
C PHE A 55 15.16 13.69 5.12
N LYS A 56 16.50 13.70 5.09
CA LYS A 56 17.35 12.69 5.68
C LYS A 56 17.92 13.23 6.97
N ILE A 57 17.45 12.70 8.08
CA ILE A 57 17.81 13.12 9.44
C ILE A 57 18.86 12.16 9.98
N TYR A 58 19.89 12.66 10.64
CA TYR A 58 20.96 11.86 11.21
C TYR A 58 20.89 11.89 12.74
N THR A 59 20.81 10.72 13.36
CA THR A 59 20.98 10.59 14.81
C THR A 59 22.44 10.32 15.13
N ARG A 60 22.92 10.83 16.26
CA ARG A 60 24.25 10.55 16.79
C ARG A 60 24.19 9.83 18.14
N THR A 61 23.09 10.02 18.87
CA THR A 61 22.89 9.52 20.24
C THR A 61 21.59 8.70 20.39
N PRO A 62 21.49 7.83 21.41
CA PRO A 62 20.23 7.20 21.79
C PRO A 62 19.12 8.21 22.11
N GLU A 63 19.49 9.38 22.64
CA GLU A 63 18.56 10.44 23.00
C GLU A 63 17.92 11.06 21.75
N ASP A 64 18.69 11.29 20.68
CA ASP A 64 18.15 11.76 19.39
C ASP A 64 17.12 10.78 18.84
N LEU A 65 17.44 9.49 18.90
CA LEU A 65 16.55 8.41 18.45
C LEU A 65 15.26 8.38 19.27
N ALA A 66 15.36 8.47 20.60
CA ALA A 66 14.20 8.51 21.48
C ALA A 66 13.34 9.75 21.22
N LEU A 67 13.96 10.90 20.95
CA LEU A 67 13.28 12.15 20.63
C LEU A 67 12.52 12.05 19.31
N LEU A 68 13.15 11.53 18.25
CA LEU A 68 12.50 11.34 16.95
C LEU A 68 11.30 10.38 17.06
N LYS A 69 11.43 9.28 17.82
CA LYS A 69 10.31 8.36 18.10
C LYS A 69 9.16 9.08 18.82
N ARG A 70 9.47 9.97 19.76
CA ARG A 70 8.46 10.79 20.46
C ARG A 70 7.76 11.75 19.50
N TRP A 71 8.50 12.38 18.60
CA TRP A 71 7.98 13.32 17.61
C TRP A 71 7.01 12.69 16.59
N GLN A 72 7.13 11.39 16.31
CA GLN A 72 6.11 10.69 15.50
C GLN A 72 4.71 10.82 16.08
N VAL A 73 4.58 10.95 17.41
CA VAL A 73 3.30 11.10 18.11
C VAL A 73 2.99 12.56 18.44
N GLU A 74 3.98 13.31 18.91
CA GLU A 74 3.80 14.69 19.37
C GLU A 74 3.63 15.68 18.21
N LEU A 75 4.34 15.49 17.11
CA LEU A 75 4.30 16.37 15.94
C LEU A 75 3.28 15.90 14.90
N ARG A 76 2.31 15.07 15.30
CA ARG A 76 1.19 14.66 14.42
C ARG A 76 0.48 15.82 13.70
N PRO A 77 0.27 17.01 14.33
CA PRO A 77 -0.31 18.15 13.62
C PRO A 77 0.48 18.62 12.39
N LEU A 78 1.79 18.35 12.34
CA LEU A 78 2.66 18.68 11.21
C LEU A 78 2.54 17.67 10.04
N GLN A 79 1.76 16.59 10.20
CA GLN A 79 1.49 15.59 9.14
C GLN A 79 2.77 15.02 8.50
N LEU A 80 3.82 14.88 9.33
CA LEU A 80 5.08 14.25 8.96
C LEU A 80 4.85 12.75 8.71
N ASP A 81 5.60 12.19 7.77
CA ASP A 81 5.55 10.76 7.46
C ASP A 81 6.97 10.19 7.47
N PHE A 82 7.23 9.33 8.46
CA PHE A 82 8.53 8.72 8.70
C PHE A 82 8.61 7.41 7.90
N TRP A 83 9.63 7.30 7.06
CA TRP A 83 9.77 6.23 6.07
C TRP A 83 10.68 5.08 6.52
N ASP A 84 11.39 5.24 7.63
CA ASP A 84 12.26 4.20 8.20
C ASP A 84 12.11 4.10 9.72
N ASP A 85 12.21 2.88 10.24
CA ASP A 85 12.72 2.62 11.58
C ASP A 85 14.23 2.46 11.44
N ALA A 86 15.01 3.39 11.99
CA ALA A 86 16.47 3.40 11.97
C ALA A 86 17.10 2.00 11.95
N LEU A 87 17.76 1.66 10.85
CA LEU A 87 18.72 0.56 10.87
C LEU A 87 19.95 1.06 11.62
N PRO A 88 20.33 0.43 12.75
CA PRO A 88 21.59 0.72 13.42
C PRO A 88 22.72 0.49 12.41
N ASP A 89 23.62 1.47 12.23
CA ASP A 89 24.85 1.20 11.49
C ASP A 89 25.58 0.07 12.21
N TYR A 90 25.97 -0.95 11.45
CA TYR A 90 26.61 -2.18 11.95
C TYR A 90 27.90 -1.88 12.73
N PHE A 91 28.54 -0.74 12.45
CA PHE A 91 29.75 -0.27 13.12
C PHE A 91 29.49 0.81 14.19
N ASN A 92 28.32 1.45 14.17
CA ASN A 92 27.91 2.40 15.20
C ASN A 92 26.38 2.40 15.36
N PRO A 93 25.82 1.72 16.38
CA PRO A 93 24.38 1.56 16.52
C PRO A 93 23.62 2.88 16.77
N PHE A 94 24.34 4.00 16.96
CA PHE A 94 23.77 5.31 17.20
C PHE A 94 23.81 6.23 15.96
N HIS A 95 24.55 5.85 14.91
CA HIS A 95 24.62 6.59 13.66
C HIS A 95 23.56 6.05 12.69
N THR A 96 22.33 6.52 12.86
CA THR A 96 21.20 6.07 12.04
C THR A 96 20.65 7.23 11.23
N SER A 97 20.21 6.95 10.01
CA SER A 97 19.55 7.95 9.20
C SER A 97 18.10 7.63 8.96
N PHE A 98 17.24 8.61 9.13
CA PHE A 98 15.80 8.51 8.89
C PHE A 98 15.40 9.31 7.67
N LEU A 99 14.51 8.75 6.86
CA LEU A 99 13.81 9.52 5.84
C LEU A 99 12.47 10.00 6.40
N VAL A 100 12.19 11.29 6.25
CA VAL A 100 10.93 11.91 6.68
C VAL A 100 10.38 12.78 5.56
N ARG A 101 9.17 12.45 5.10
CA ARG A 101 8.40 13.32 4.21
C ARG A 101 7.81 14.47 5.02
N VAL A 102 8.08 15.69 4.58
CA VAL A 102 7.63 16.92 5.22
C VAL A 102 6.73 17.70 4.25
N PRO A 103 5.45 17.93 4.60
CA PRO A 103 4.56 18.78 3.82
C PRO A 103 5.07 20.22 3.73
N PRO A 104 4.83 20.95 2.62
CA PRO A 104 5.34 22.31 2.41
C PRO A 104 4.95 23.28 3.54
N GLN A 105 3.74 23.16 4.08
CA GLN A 105 3.26 23.99 5.19
C GLN A 105 4.01 23.76 6.51
N SER A 106 4.64 22.60 6.68
CA SER A 106 5.29 22.18 7.93
C SER A 106 6.81 22.26 7.88
N VAL A 107 7.40 22.61 6.73
CA VAL A 107 8.85 22.71 6.55
C VAL A 107 9.47 23.68 7.57
N LYS A 108 8.91 24.88 7.72
CA LYS A 108 9.44 25.92 8.61
C LYS A 108 9.41 25.48 10.08
N ASP A 109 8.30 24.89 10.51
CA ASP A 109 8.13 24.48 11.91
C ASP A 109 9.06 23.30 12.21
N PHE A 110 9.09 22.31 11.32
CA PHE A 110 9.92 21.11 11.51
C PHE A 110 11.41 21.41 11.50
N THR A 111 11.90 22.29 10.62
CA THR A 111 13.31 22.74 10.67
C THR A 111 13.61 23.49 11.95
N GLY A 112 12.67 24.27 12.48
CA GLY A 112 12.78 24.89 13.80
C GLY A 112 12.97 23.88 14.91
N TYR A 113 12.20 22.78 14.92
CA TYR A 113 12.38 21.68 15.88
C TYR A 113 13.75 21.01 15.75
N LEU A 114 14.19 20.70 14.52
CA LEU A 114 15.49 20.07 14.27
C LEU A 114 16.66 20.95 14.73
N ILE A 115 16.64 22.26 14.41
CA ILE A 115 17.67 23.21 14.81
C ILE A 115 17.71 23.38 16.33
N ALA A 116 16.55 23.50 16.98
CA ALA A 116 16.47 23.66 18.43
C ALA A 116 16.95 22.42 19.20
N ALA A 117 16.78 21.24 18.62
CA ALA A 117 17.27 19.98 19.16
C ALA A 117 18.71 19.63 18.73
N GLU A 118 19.38 20.50 17.96
CA GLU A 118 20.72 20.27 17.39
C GLU A 118 20.82 18.96 16.57
N ILE A 119 19.73 18.58 15.91
CA ILE A 119 19.68 17.37 15.06
C ILE A 119 20.10 17.74 13.63
N ASP A 120 21.12 17.04 13.11
CA ASP A 120 21.56 17.19 11.73
C ASP A 120 20.54 16.64 10.74
N TYR A 121 20.39 17.33 9.62
CA TYR A 121 19.58 16.85 8.51
C TYR A 121 20.10 17.33 7.16
N GLN A 122 19.69 16.63 6.11
CA GLN A 122 19.89 16.99 4.71
C GLN A 122 18.56 16.88 3.97
N ILE A 123 18.29 17.79 3.04
CA ILE A 123 17.14 17.66 2.14
C ILE A 123 17.57 16.79 0.96
N SER A 124 17.03 15.57 0.88
CA SER A 124 17.30 14.62 -0.20
C SER A 124 16.49 14.92 -1.45
N SER A 125 15.28 15.46 -1.31
CA SER A 125 14.45 15.93 -2.42
C SER A 125 13.65 17.15 -2.03
N HIS A 126 13.58 18.13 -2.94
CA HIS A 126 12.82 19.36 -2.75
C HIS A 126 11.38 19.26 -3.29
N ASP A 127 11.08 18.22 -4.07
CA ASP A 127 9.76 18.00 -4.66
C ASP A 127 9.52 16.52 -4.90
N LEU A 128 8.86 15.87 -3.95
CA LEU A 128 8.56 14.45 -3.98
C LEU A 128 7.60 14.09 -5.13
N LYS A 129 6.75 15.02 -5.60
CA LYS A 129 5.86 14.79 -6.75
C LYS A 129 6.65 14.40 -7.99
N LYS A 130 7.81 15.03 -8.24
CA LYS A 130 8.66 14.71 -9.40
C LYS A 130 9.18 13.28 -9.38
N LEU A 131 9.57 12.78 -8.21
CA LEU A 131 10.01 11.40 -8.04
C LEU A 131 8.87 10.42 -8.32
N VAL A 132 7.68 10.68 -7.77
CA VAL A 132 6.49 9.85 -8.02
C VAL A 132 6.08 9.88 -9.50
N GLN A 133 6.14 11.04 -10.15
CA GLN A 133 5.84 11.18 -11.57
C GLN A 133 6.85 10.42 -12.45
N TRP A 134 8.14 10.53 -12.14
CA TRP A 134 9.20 9.80 -12.85
C TRP A 134 9.00 8.28 -12.77
N GLU A 135 8.65 7.76 -11.59
CA GLU A 135 8.37 6.34 -11.40
C GLU A 135 7.20 5.88 -12.27
N LYS A 136 6.08 6.62 -12.26
CA LYS A 136 4.92 6.29 -13.09
C LYS A 136 5.21 6.32 -14.58
N MET A 137 5.99 7.30 -15.05
CA MET A 137 6.38 7.37 -16.46
C MET A 137 7.21 6.15 -16.84
N THR A 138 8.12 5.73 -15.95
CA THR A 138 8.93 4.52 -16.13
C THR A 138 8.04 3.27 -16.22
N VAL A 139 7.09 3.11 -15.29
CA VAL A 139 6.12 1.99 -15.31
C VAL A 139 5.26 2.01 -16.58
N ALA A 140 4.70 3.17 -16.95
CA ALA A 140 3.87 3.29 -18.15
C ALA A 140 4.63 2.95 -19.43
N THR A 141 5.88 3.40 -19.53
CA THR A 141 6.77 3.11 -20.66
C THR A 141 7.09 1.61 -20.73
N ALA A 142 7.41 0.98 -19.60
CA ALA A 142 7.68 -0.46 -19.52
C ALA A 142 6.46 -1.29 -19.96
N GLN A 143 5.26 -0.90 -19.52
CA GLN A 143 4.02 -1.59 -19.90
C GLN A 143 3.71 -1.43 -21.39
N GLN A 144 3.90 -0.24 -21.97
CA GLN A 144 3.71 -0.02 -23.41
C GLN A 144 4.72 -0.80 -24.26
N ALA A 145 5.99 -0.86 -23.82
CA ALA A 145 7.02 -1.66 -24.49
C ALA A 145 6.68 -3.16 -24.50
N GLY A 146 6.16 -3.69 -23.39
CA GLY A 146 5.71 -5.07 -23.28
C GLY A 146 4.50 -5.41 -24.17
N ARG A 147 3.62 -4.43 -24.44
CA ARG A 147 2.48 -4.61 -25.37
C ARG A 147 2.91 -4.59 -26.84
N ASN A 148 3.86 -3.74 -27.21
CA ASN A 148 4.24 -3.51 -28.61
C ASN A 148 5.26 -4.51 -29.16
N ARG A 149 6.01 -5.19 -28.30
CA ARG A 149 7.02 -6.18 -28.70
C ARG A 149 6.65 -7.50 -28.06
N GLY A 150 6.09 -8.42 -28.84
CA GLY A 150 5.96 -9.81 -28.40
C GLY A 150 7.27 -10.29 -27.78
N SER A 151 7.29 -10.39 -26.46
CA SER A 151 8.25 -11.16 -25.65
C SER A 151 9.75 -10.97 -25.96
N GLY A 152 10.26 -9.74 -26.06
CA GLY A 152 11.71 -9.52 -26.06
C GLY A 152 12.18 -8.06 -25.93
N MET A 153 13.15 -7.79 -25.03
CA MET A 153 13.87 -6.52 -24.97
C MET A 153 15.36 -6.66 -24.57
N VAL A 154 16.20 -5.89 -25.26
CA VAL A 154 17.59 -5.54 -24.91
C VAL A 154 17.59 -4.37 -23.94
N ILE A 155 18.29 -4.49 -22.80
CA ILE A 155 18.39 -3.47 -21.75
C ILE A 155 19.25 -2.30 -22.24
N ALA A 156 18.75 -1.06 -22.17
CA ALA A 156 19.60 0.14 -22.17
C ALA A 156 20.21 0.31 -20.77
N GLN A 157 21.53 0.27 -20.68
CA GLN A 157 22.29 0.29 -19.44
C GLN A 157 22.17 1.65 -18.73
N SER A 158 22.06 1.64 -17.40
CA SER A 158 22.51 2.76 -16.57
C SER A 158 24.04 2.78 -16.59
N PRO A 159 24.72 3.93 -16.74
CA PRO A 159 26.17 3.96 -16.83
C PRO A 159 26.79 3.60 -15.47
N GLY A 160 27.42 2.42 -15.35
CA GLY A 160 28.37 2.21 -14.25
C GLY A 160 28.62 0.81 -13.69
N THR A 161 27.95 -0.28 -14.10
CA THR A 161 28.21 -1.59 -13.45
C THR A 161 28.24 -2.78 -14.42
N ASP A 162 29.34 -2.87 -15.19
CA ASP A 162 29.71 -4.12 -15.86
C ASP A 162 30.51 -5.01 -14.89
N ARG A 163 29.83 -5.99 -14.28
CA ARG A 163 30.47 -7.20 -13.75
C ARG A 163 29.65 -8.41 -14.21
N TYR A 164 30.33 -9.41 -14.76
CA TYR A 164 29.83 -10.72 -15.24
C TYR A 164 29.42 -10.80 -16.73
N PRO A 165 30.39 -11.10 -17.63
CA PRO A 165 30.09 -11.56 -18.98
C PRO A 165 29.87 -13.08 -18.99
N ASN A 166 29.03 -13.55 -19.91
CA ASN A 166 28.81 -14.95 -20.31
C ASN A 166 27.85 -15.79 -19.43
N HIS A 167 26.55 -15.51 -19.54
CA HIS A 167 25.51 -16.55 -19.47
C HIS A 167 24.63 -16.40 -20.72
N ARG A 168 24.46 -17.50 -21.48
CA ARG A 168 23.58 -17.57 -22.65
C ARG A 168 22.16 -17.26 -22.18
N ARG A 169 21.67 -16.04 -22.46
CA ARG A 169 20.35 -15.56 -22.03
C ARG A 169 19.27 -16.33 -22.78
N VAL A 170 18.66 -17.31 -22.12
CA VAL A 170 17.32 -17.78 -22.50
C VAL A 170 16.37 -16.64 -22.13
N LEU A 171 15.98 -15.84 -23.12
CA LEU A 171 14.97 -14.80 -22.94
C LEU A 171 13.62 -15.50 -22.76
N LEU A 172 13.18 -15.65 -21.51
CA LEU A 172 11.82 -16.07 -21.22
C LEU A 172 10.88 -14.91 -21.57
N PRO A 173 9.79 -15.17 -22.32
CA PRO A 173 8.64 -14.27 -22.38
C PRO A 173 8.24 -13.86 -20.96
N GLY A 174 8.29 -12.56 -20.63
CA GLY A 174 7.90 -12.04 -19.31
C GLY A 174 9.04 -11.59 -18.38
N VAL A 175 10.32 -11.81 -18.69
CA VAL A 175 11.43 -11.22 -17.87
C VAL A 175 11.36 -9.68 -17.85
N HIS A 176 10.78 -9.10 -18.90
CA HIS A 176 10.66 -7.65 -19.05
C HIS A 176 9.57 -7.02 -18.18
N THR A 177 8.60 -7.79 -17.65
CA THR A 177 7.54 -7.24 -16.79
C THR A 177 8.01 -7.00 -15.35
N LEU A 178 8.98 -7.78 -14.87
CA LEU A 178 9.44 -7.72 -13.47
C LEU A 178 10.49 -6.64 -13.21
N ALA A 179 11.00 -5.98 -14.24
CA ALA A 179 11.90 -4.83 -14.12
C ALA A 179 11.15 -3.51 -13.84
N SER A 180 9.83 -3.58 -13.67
CA SER A 180 8.95 -2.44 -13.37
C SER A 180 7.94 -2.85 -12.29
N TYR A 181 7.37 -1.86 -11.60
CA TYR A 181 6.25 -2.13 -10.68
C TYR A 181 4.98 -2.51 -11.44
N LEU A 182 4.19 -3.39 -10.83
CA LEU A 182 3.04 -4.02 -11.47
C LEU A 182 1.73 -3.64 -10.76
N PRO A 183 0.74 -3.09 -11.47
CA PRO A 183 -0.62 -2.99 -10.94
C PRO A 183 -1.12 -4.35 -10.47
N LEU A 184 -2.02 -4.37 -9.48
CA LEU A 184 -2.54 -5.59 -8.87
C LEU A 184 -3.08 -6.60 -9.90
N GLU A 185 -3.76 -6.12 -10.94
CA GLU A 185 -4.26 -6.96 -12.03
C GLU A 185 -3.12 -7.68 -12.78
N ASN A 186 -2.02 -6.97 -13.09
CA ASN A 186 -0.88 -7.55 -13.78
C ASN A 186 -0.14 -8.57 -12.91
N VAL A 187 -0.13 -8.38 -11.59
CA VAL A 187 0.41 -9.37 -10.63
C VAL A 187 -0.41 -10.67 -10.71
N ASN A 188 -1.73 -10.57 -10.66
CA ASN A 188 -2.63 -11.71 -10.76
C ASN A 188 -2.46 -12.44 -12.11
N ASN A 189 -2.44 -11.68 -13.22
CA ASN A 189 -2.23 -12.23 -14.56
C ASN A 189 -0.86 -12.94 -14.67
N PHE A 190 0.17 -12.41 -14.00
CA PHE A 190 1.48 -13.06 -13.97
C PHE A 190 1.42 -14.40 -13.22
N ILE A 191 0.76 -14.46 -12.06
CA ILE A 191 0.56 -15.71 -11.30
C ILE A 191 -0.16 -16.75 -12.18
N ASP A 192 -1.27 -16.36 -12.80
CA ASP A 192 -2.06 -17.24 -13.67
C ASP A 192 -1.20 -17.77 -14.84
N SER A 193 -0.39 -16.91 -15.45
CA SER A 193 0.55 -17.31 -16.51
C SER A 193 1.62 -18.31 -16.06
N ILE A 194 2.03 -18.30 -14.79
CA ILE A 194 3.01 -19.23 -14.24
C ILE A 194 2.34 -20.60 -14.04
N VAL A 195 1.12 -20.61 -13.50
CA VAL A 195 0.35 -21.84 -13.31
C VAL A 195 0.07 -22.53 -14.65
N ASP A 196 -0.32 -21.77 -15.67
CA ASP A 196 -0.57 -22.31 -17.01
C ASP A 196 0.67 -22.95 -17.65
N ARG A 197 1.86 -22.39 -17.38
CA ARG A 197 3.13 -22.90 -17.93
C ARG A 197 3.72 -24.06 -17.12
N HIS A 198 3.37 -24.16 -15.83
CA HIS A 198 3.92 -25.15 -14.91
C HIS A 198 2.80 -25.88 -14.13
N PRO A 199 1.79 -26.47 -14.78
CA PRO A 199 0.59 -26.99 -14.11
C PRO A 199 0.87 -28.16 -13.14
N VAL A 200 2.01 -28.83 -13.29
CA VAL A 200 2.44 -29.92 -12.38
C VAL A 200 3.11 -29.38 -11.11
N MET A 201 3.76 -28.21 -11.20
CA MET A 201 4.59 -27.67 -10.12
C MET A 201 4.02 -26.40 -9.49
N ALA A 202 2.99 -25.79 -10.09
CA ALA A 202 2.44 -24.51 -9.67
C ALA A 202 0.92 -24.58 -9.57
N SER A 203 0.36 -23.95 -8.54
CA SER A 203 -1.08 -23.79 -8.35
C SER A 203 -1.37 -22.49 -7.61
N THR A 204 -2.55 -21.91 -7.81
CA THR A 204 -2.99 -20.73 -7.06
C THR A 204 -3.73 -21.12 -5.80
N PHE A 205 -3.65 -20.28 -4.77
CA PHE A 205 -4.48 -20.38 -3.58
C PHE A 205 -5.00 -19.00 -3.15
N GLU A 206 -6.07 -18.98 -2.36
CA GLU A 206 -6.63 -17.78 -1.73
C GLU A 206 -6.61 -17.99 -0.21
N ILE A 207 -6.08 -17.02 0.54
CA ILE A 207 -6.02 -17.10 2.01
C ILE A 207 -7.20 -16.40 2.70
N GLY A 208 -7.99 -15.65 1.94
CA GLY A 208 -9.12 -14.88 2.43
C GLY A 208 -9.36 -13.65 1.59
N ARG A 209 -10.14 -12.71 2.16
CA ARG A 209 -10.52 -11.45 1.52
C ARG A 209 -10.06 -10.26 2.36
N SER A 210 -9.71 -9.19 1.67
CA SER A 210 -9.38 -7.91 2.27
C SER A 210 -10.61 -7.19 2.83
N PHE A 211 -10.40 -6.02 3.45
CA PHE A 211 -11.49 -5.21 4.01
C PHE A 211 -12.49 -4.77 2.94
N GLU A 212 -12.01 -4.38 1.76
CA GLU A 212 -12.84 -4.02 0.60
C GLU A 212 -13.28 -5.26 -0.23
N GLY A 213 -13.13 -6.48 0.32
CA GLY A 213 -13.65 -7.72 -0.26
C GLY A 213 -12.81 -8.32 -1.39
N ARG A 214 -11.59 -7.82 -1.64
CA ARG A 214 -10.70 -8.34 -2.69
C ARG A 214 -10.03 -9.65 -2.25
N PRO A 215 -9.90 -10.64 -3.15
CA PRO A 215 -9.23 -11.89 -2.80
C PRO A 215 -7.74 -11.65 -2.56
N ILE A 216 -7.21 -12.22 -1.47
CA ILE A 216 -5.78 -12.25 -1.18
C ILE A 216 -5.22 -13.55 -1.75
N ARG A 217 -4.70 -13.45 -2.98
CA ARG A 217 -4.22 -14.57 -3.79
C ARG A 217 -2.72 -14.78 -3.60
N GLY A 218 -2.32 -16.05 -3.62
CA GLY A 218 -0.93 -16.47 -3.66
C GLY A 218 -0.69 -17.58 -4.68
N ILE A 219 0.59 -17.91 -4.87
CA ILE A 219 1.05 -19.02 -5.71
C ILE A 219 1.80 -20.03 -4.87
N LYS A 220 1.41 -21.30 -4.97
CA LYS A 220 2.14 -22.44 -4.43
C LYS A 220 3.03 -22.99 -5.54
N ILE A 221 4.33 -23.13 -5.29
CA ILE A 221 5.26 -23.82 -6.18
C ILE A 221 6.01 -24.94 -5.45
N GLY A 222 6.25 -26.05 -6.14
CA GLY A 222 6.94 -27.23 -5.62
C GLY A 222 6.62 -28.46 -6.46
N THR A 223 7.52 -29.43 -6.52
CA THR A 223 7.19 -30.69 -7.21
C THR A 223 6.14 -31.48 -6.43
N PRO A 224 5.39 -32.39 -7.06
CA PRO A 224 4.58 -33.35 -6.32
C PRO A 224 5.45 -34.07 -5.30
N PHE A 225 4.88 -34.42 -4.13
CA PHE A 225 5.60 -35.19 -3.14
C PHE A 225 6.07 -36.51 -3.77
N MET A 226 7.39 -36.65 -3.94
CA MET A 226 8.00 -37.91 -4.30
C MET A 226 8.51 -38.54 -3.01
N ASN A 227 8.14 -39.80 -2.78
CA ASN A 227 8.77 -40.64 -1.76
C ASN A 227 10.23 -40.83 -2.18
N PHE A 228 11.12 -39.90 -1.81
CA PHE A 228 12.54 -40.17 -1.80
C PHE A 228 12.74 -41.18 -0.68
N GLY A 229 12.79 -42.47 -1.07
CA GLY A 229 12.81 -43.57 -0.12
C GLY A 229 13.88 -43.36 0.96
N GLU A 230 13.47 -43.64 2.20
CA GLU A 230 14.21 -44.39 3.22
C GLU A 230 13.99 -43.79 4.63
N THR A 231 13.05 -44.36 5.38
CA THR A 231 13.20 -44.49 6.83
C THR A 231 13.55 -45.95 7.11
N THR A 232 14.84 -46.29 7.07
CA THR A 232 15.38 -47.57 7.58
C THR A 232 15.52 -47.59 9.10
N PHE A 233 14.88 -46.66 9.81
CA PHE A 233 14.59 -46.80 11.22
C PHE A 233 13.09 -46.94 11.39
N GLU A 234 12.64 -48.20 11.51
CA GLU A 234 11.30 -48.58 11.91
C GLU A 234 11.05 -48.08 13.33
N ASP A 235 10.65 -46.81 13.48
CA ASP A 235 9.76 -46.44 14.58
C ASP A 235 8.34 -46.85 14.15
N PRO A 236 7.73 -47.87 14.78
CA PRO A 236 6.39 -48.35 14.44
C PRO A 236 5.28 -47.29 14.60
N GLN A 237 5.58 -46.12 15.18
CA GLN A 237 4.67 -44.99 15.31
C GLN A 237 4.96 -43.81 14.36
N SER A 238 6.00 -43.90 13.52
CA SER A 238 6.31 -42.83 12.56
C SER A 238 5.39 -42.91 11.33
N VAL A 239 4.46 -41.96 11.22
CA VAL A 239 3.67 -41.75 10.00
C VAL A 239 4.64 -41.30 8.90
N PRO A 240 4.73 -41.98 7.73
CA PRO A 240 5.57 -41.52 6.64
C PRO A 240 5.15 -40.09 6.28
N PRO A 241 6.06 -39.12 6.16
CA PRO A 241 5.67 -37.75 5.88
C PRO A 241 5.05 -37.71 4.49
N THR A 242 3.71 -37.63 4.41
CA THR A 242 2.96 -37.53 3.15
C THR A 242 2.92 -36.11 2.59
N VAL A 243 3.62 -35.17 3.25
CA VAL A 243 3.53 -33.73 3.01
C VAL A 243 4.92 -33.11 3.10
N LYS A 244 5.28 -32.29 2.11
CA LYS A 244 6.52 -31.49 2.13
C LYS A 244 6.45 -30.42 3.22
N LYS A 245 7.62 -30.03 3.76
CA LYS A 245 7.71 -28.84 4.60
C LYS A 245 7.36 -27.60 3.77
N ALA A 246 6.73 -26.61 4.39
CA ALA A 246 6.29 -25.40 3.70
C ALA A 246 7.18 -24.19 4.04
N ILE A 247 7.45 -23.35 3.04
CA ILE A 247 8.03 -22.02 3.21
C ILE A 247 6.97 -21.01 2.78
N LEU A 248 6.62 -20.07 3.66
CA LEU A 248 5.69 -18.99 3.37
C LEU A 248 6.47 -17.67 3.24
N ILE A 249 6.23 -16.93 2.16
CA ILE A 249 6.79 -15.59 1.96
C ILE A 249 5.68 -14.67 1.47
N ASP A 250 5.55 -13.51 2.09
CA ASP A 250 4.61 -12.47 1.67
C ASP A 250 5.31 -11.17 1.29
N GLY A 251 4.58 -10.33 0.55
CA GLY A 251 5.02 -9.02 0.10
C GLY A 251 3.87 -8.03 0.13
N ALA A 252 4.21 -6.75 0.06
CA ALA A 252 3.29 -5.63 0.10
C ALA A 252 2.23 -5.74 1.21
N MET A 253 2.62 -6.22 2.40
CA MET A 253 1.79 -6.10 3.61
C MET A 253 1.58 -4.62 3.95
N GLN A 254 2.60 -3.79 3.71
CA GLN A 254 2.47 -2.35 3.58
C GLN A 254 2.26 -1.99 2.11
N GLY A 255 1.17 -1.27 1.80
CA GLY A 255 0.79 -0.98 0.40
C GLY A 255 1.81 -0.16 -0.40
N ARG A 256 2.68 0.60 0.28
CA ARG A 256 3.72 1.45 -0.35
C ARG A 256 5.03 0.70 -0.70
N ASP A 257 5.20 -0.53 -0.23
CA ASP A 257 6.45 -1.29 -0.38
C ASP A 257 6.50 -2.03 -1.72
N TRP A 258 6.38 -1.28 -2.83
CA TRP A 258 6.16 -1.83 -4.17
C TRP A 258 7.25 -2.78 -4.66
N ILE A 259 8.48 -2.62 -4.19
CA ILE A 259 9.64 -3.46 -4.57
C ILE A 259 9.50 -4.92 -4.15
N THR A 260 8.76 -5.19 -3.07
CA THR A 260 8.55 -6.55 -2.58
C THR A 260 7.81 -7.41 -3.61
N VAL A 261 6.85 -6.83 -4.34
CA VAL A 261 6.01 -7.53 -5.32
C VAL A 261 6.82 -8.13 -6.48
N PRO A 262 7.53 -7.34 -7.32
CA PRO A 262 8.32 -7.90 -8.41
C PRO A 262 9.48 -8.77 -7.91
N ALA A 263 10.03 -8.51 -6.71
CA ALA A 263 11.07 -9.35 -6.14
C ALA A 263 10.57 -10.78 -5.86
N LEU A 264 9.37 -10.93 -5.28
CA LEU A 264 8.77 -12.25 -5.04
C LEU A 264 8.37 -12.95 -6.33
N LEU A 265 7.79 -12.22 -7.29
CA LEU A 265 7.47 -12.80 -8.60
C LEU A 265 8.74 -13.24 -9.34
N TYR A 266 9.83 -12.49 -9.18
CA TYR A 266 11.13 -12.85 -9.73
C TYR A 266 11.70 -14.11 -9.07
N LEU A 267 11.58 -14.24 -7.75
CA LEU A 267 11.93 -15.46 -7.02
C LEU A 267 11.18 -16.68 -7.58
N VAL A 268 9.86 -16.59 -7.73
CA VAL A 268 9.02 -17.65 -8.34
C VAL A 268 9.57 -18.04 -9.71
N GLN A 269 9.82 -17.04 -10.57
CA GLN A 269 10.32 -17.28 -11.92
C GLN A 269 11.71 -17.92 -11.91
N GLN A 270 12.62 -17.50 -11.04
CA GLN A 270 13.97 -18.07 -10.95
C GLN A 270 13.93 -19.52 -10.48
N LEU A 271 13.11 -19.85 -9.48
CA LEU A 271 13.00 -21.22 -8.97
C LEU A 271 12.47 -22.18 -10.05
N LEU A 272 11.39 -21.80 -10.73
CA LEU A 272 10.79 -22.65 -11.76
C LEU A 272 11.65 -22.74 -13.03
N SER A 273 12.16 -21.62 -13.53
CA SER A 273 12.92 -21.63 -14.80
C SER A 273 14.28 -22.31 -14.69
N ARG A 274 14.82 -22.43 -13.48
CA ARG A 274 16.11 -23.07 -13.22
C ARG A 274 16.00 -24.50 -12.70
N TYR A 275 14.79 -25.03 -12.51
CA TYR A 275 14.57 -26.35 -11.93
C TYR A 275 15.38 -27.46 -12.64
N ASP A 276 15.43 -27.46 -13.98
CA ASP A 276 16.15 -28.48 -14.75
C ASP A 276 17.66 -28.22 -14.91
N ILE A 277 18.15 -27.03 -14.53
CA ILE A 277 19.52 -26.59 -14.85
C ILE A 277 20.36 -26.13 -13.64
N ASP A 278 19.76 -25.91 -12.47
CA ASP A 278 20.45 -25.54 -11.23
C ASP A 278 20.02 -26.50 -10.11
N ASP A 279 20.95 -27.32 -9.63
CA ASP A 279 20.69 -28.33 -8.60
C ASP A 279 20.15 -27.73 -7.30
N ARG A 280 20.46 -26.46 -7.00
CA ARG A 280 19.92 -25.77 -5.82
C ARG A 280 18.44 -25.44 -6.00
N ALA A 281 18.04 -25.00 -7.20
CA ALA A 281 16.64 -24.74 -7.52
C ALA A 281 15.83 -26.04 -7.46
N ARG A 282 16.37 -27.12 -8.04
CA ARG A 282 15.79 -28.46 -7.95
C ARG A 282 15.61 -28.90 -6.50
N PHE A 283 16.70 -28.87 -5.71
CA PHE A 283 16.67 -29.23 -4.29
C PHE A 283 15.61 -28.43 -3.51
N MET A 284 15.51 -27.12 -3.74
CA MET A 284 14.53 -26.26 -3.06
C MET A 284 13.08 -26.64 -3.39
N LEU A 285 12.76 -26.96 -4.65
CA LEU A 285 11.40 -27.32 -5.08
C LEU A 285 11.05 -28.79 -4.81
N ASP A 286 12.04 -29.67 -4.72
CA ASP A 286 11.86 -31.08 -4.34
C ASP A 286 11.67 -31.25 -2.84
N THR A 287 12.33 -30.41 -2.04
CA THR A 287 12.28 -30.52 -0.57
C THR A 287 11.13 -29.74 0.05
N TYR A 288 10.77 -28.57 -0.50
CA TYR A 288 9.81 -27.65 0.10
C TYR A 288 8.67 -27.27 -0.85
N ASP A 289 7.49 -27.09 -0.27
CA ASP A 289 6.40 -26.34 -0.91
C ASP A 289 6.55 -24.85 -0.57
N TRP A 290 6.64 -24.00 -1.58
CA TRP A 290 6.78 -22.55 -1.42
C TRP A 290 5.42 -21.89 -1.65
N TYR A 291 4.87 -21.27 -0.61
CA TYR A 291 3.66 -20.47 -0.65
C TYR A 291 4.07 -19.00 -0.70
N ILE A 292 3.77 -18.34 -1.81
CA ILE A 292 4.19 -16.96 -2.03
C ILE A 292 2.95 -16.10 -2.21
N ILE A 293 2.82 -15.04 -1.40
CA ILE A 293 1.71 -14.08 -1.44
C ILE A 293 2.29 -12.74 -1.87
N PRO A 294 2.31 -12.40 -3.17
CA PRO A 294 2.98 -11.19 -3.63
C PRO A 294 2.36 -9.90 -3.09
N VAL A 295 1.04 -9.90 -2.84
CA VAL A 295 0.30 -8.75 -2.31
C VAL A 295 -0.60 -9.21 -1.17
N ALA A 296 -0.08 -9.11 0.06
CA ALA A 296 -0.83 -9.44 1.27
C ALA A 296 -1.89 -8.38 1.64
N ASN A 297 -1.67 -7.11 1.26
CA ASN A 297 -2.61 -6.02 1.45
C ASN A 297 -3.07 -5.43 0.10
N PRO A 298 -4.03 -6.08 -0.59
CA PRO A 298 -4.45 -5.65 -1.92
C PRO A 298 -5.17 -4.29 -1.92
N ASP A 299 -5.85 -3.92 -0.82
CA ASP A 299 -6.54 -2.64 -0.69
C ASP A 299 -5.54 -1.50 -0.59
N GLY A 300 -4.58 -1.61 0.34
CA GLY A 300 -3.51 -0.62 0.51
C GLY A 300 -2.60 -0.53 -0.72
N TYR A 301 -2.30 -1.67 -1.36
CA TYR A 301 -1.55 -1.69 -2.60
C TYR A 301 -2.30 -0.92 -3.69
N LEU A 302 -3.56 -1.25 -3.97
CA LEU A 302 -4.36 -0.54 -4.97
C LEU A 302 -4.52 0.95 -4.64
N PHE A 303 -4.73 1.29 -3.36
CA PHE A 303 -4.82 2.68 -2.91
C PHE A 303 -3.55 3.46 -3.25
N SER A 304 -2.36 2.88 -3.04
CA SER A 304 -1.09 3.53 -3.34
C SER A 304 -0.86 3.79 -4.84
N TRP A 305 -1.43 2.96 -5.72
CA TRP A 305 -1.35 3.13 -7.18
C TRP A 305 -2.24 4.27 -7.70
N GLN A 306 -3.30 4.58 -6.98
CA GLN A 306 -4.22 5.65 -7.37
C GLN A 306 -3.61 7.00 -7.06
N THR A 307 -3.68 7.92 -8.02
CA THR A 307 -3.19 9.28 -7.80
C THR A 307 -4.26 10.32 -8.02
N VAL A 308 -4.13 11.45 -7.34
CA VAL A 308 -4.89 12.67 -7.68
C VAL A 308 -4.66 12.89 -9.17
N SER A 309 -5.72 12.76 -9.97
CA SER A 309 -5.70 13.26 -11.34
C SER A 309 -5.58 14.77 -11.22
N ASP A 310 -4.70 15.38 -12.01
CA ASP A 310 -4.64 16.85 -12.09
C ASP A 310 -5.93 17.43 -12.73
N GLU A 311 -6.85 16.56 -13.18
CA GLU A 311 -8.23 16.91 -13.52
C GLU A 311 -9.19 16.63 -12.35
N PRO A 312 -10.10 17.59 -12.03
CA PRO A 312 -11.17 17.35 -11.07
C PRO A 312 -11.96 16.12 -11.53
N SER A 313 -12.14 15.17 -10.61
CA SER A 313 -12.93 13.98 -10.88
C SER A 313 -14.30 14.40 -11.44
N ALA A 314 -14.86 13.63 -12.37
CA ALA A 314 -16.19 13.91 -12.94
C ALA A 314 -17.26 14.09 -11.83
N TYR A 315 -17.05 13.46 -10.68
CA TYR A 315 -17.83 13.63 -9.45
C TYR A 315 -17.80 15.06 -8.89
N PHE A 316 -16.68 15.78 -8.99
CA PHE A 316 -16.57 17.16 -8.53
C PHE A 316 -17.37 18.12 -9.43
N LEU A 317 -17.39 17.85 -10.74
CA LEU A 317 -18.22 18.57 -11.72
C LEU A 317 -19.70 18.26 -11.53
N GLU A 318 -20.08 17.00 -11.29
CA GLU A 318 -21.47 16.62 -10.99
C GLU A 318 -21.97 17.24 -9.68
N ILE A 319 -21.16 17.20 -8.61
CA ILE A 319 -21.53 17.82 -7.32
C ILE A 319 -21.63 19.34 -7.45
N ALA A 320 -20.73 19.99 -8.20
CA ALA A 320 -20.81 21.42 -8.47
C ALA A 320 -22.03 21.80 -9.34
N LEU A 321 -22.40 20.96 -10.32
CA LEU A 321 -23.62 21.11 -11.10
C LEU A 321 -24.88 20.92 -10.24
N LEU A 322 -24.92 19.91 -9.38
CA LEU A 322 -26.04 19.69 -8.47
C LEU A 322 -26.19 20.82 -7.45
N LEU A 323 -25.08 21.33 -6.89
CA LEU A 323 -25.09 22.47 -5.98
C LEU A 323 -25.51 23.77 -6.69
N SER A 324 -25.04 24.02 -7.90
CA SER A 324 -25.44 25.21 -8.68
C SER A 324 -26.92 25.15 -9.09
N LEU A 325 -27.44 24.00 -9.48
CA LEU A 325 -28.87 23.80 -9.77
C LEU A 325 -29.74 23.96 -8.51
N TYR A 326 -29.26 23.47 -7.36
CA TYR A 326 -29.94 23.65 -6.07
C TYR A 326 -30.02 25.12 -5.64
N ILE A 327 -28.90 25.86 -5.76
CA ILE A 327 -28.86 27.31 -5.48
C ILE A 327 -29.75 28.09 -6.46
N CYS A 328 -29.80 27.70 -7.74
CA CYS A 328 -30.66 28.33 -8.75
C CYS A 328 -32.16 28.10 -8.45
N ARG A 329 -32.52 26.93 -7.90
CA ARG A 329 -33.89 26.59 -7.50
C ARG A 329 -34.35 27.35 -6.25
N ILE A 330 -33.45 27.65 -5.32
CA ILE A 330 -33.74 28.50 -4.14
C ILE A 330 -33.88 29.98 -4.56
N GLY A 331 -33.09 30.44 -5.52
CA GLY A 331 -33.15 31.81 -6.04
C GLY A 331 -34.42 32.13 -6.84
N SER A 332 -35.02 31.14 -7.49
CA SER A 332 -36.25 31.30 -8.28
C SER A 332 -37.56 31.21 -7.46
N GLY A 333 -37.50 30.75 -6.21
CA GLY A 333 -38.68 30.62 -5.33
C GLY A 333 -39.10 31.87 -4.55
N ARG A 334 -38.45 33.04 -4.76
CA ARG A 334 -38.77 34.31 -4.05
C ARG A 334 -39.29 35.41 -4.96
N ARG A 335 -40.16 35.09 -5.93
CA ARG A 335 -40.83 36.13 -6.73
C ARG A 335 -42.27 35.77 -7.13
N GLN A 336 -43.14 35.71 -6.14
CA GLN A 336 -44.62 35.86 -6.15
C GLN A 336 -45.00 35.73 -4.66
N ASP A 337 -45.49 36.72 -3.92
CA ASP A 337 -46.57 37.66 -4.20
C ASP A 337 -46.33 39.01 -3.50
N ARG A 338 -46.47 40.10 -4.26
CA ARG A 338 -46.91 41.41 -3.75
C ARG A 338 -47.70 42.13 -4.83
N SER A 339 -48.99 41.83 -4.87
CA SER A 339 -50.07 42.54 -5.59
C SER A 339 -51.33 41.68 -5.31
N VAL A 340 -52.45 42.08 -4.72
CA VAL A 340 -53.22 43.34 -4.66
C VAL A 340 -54.32 43.14 -3.58
N LEU A 341 -54.69 44.24 -2.89
CA LEU A 341 -55.90 44.53 -2.08
C LEU A 341 -56.18 43.74 -0.79
#